data_AF-A0A843AJZ2-F1
#
_entry.id   AF-A0A843AJZ2-F1
#
_cell.length_a   1.000
_cell.length_b   1.000
_cell.length_c   1.000
_cell.angle_alpha   90.00
_cell.angle_beta   90.00
_cell.angle_gamma   90.00
#
_symmetry.space_group_name_H-M   'P 1'
#
loop_
_entity.id
_entity.type
_entity.pdbx_description
1 polymer ?
#
loop_
_entity_poly.entity_id
_entity_poly.type
_entity_poly.pdbx_seq_one_letter_code
_entity_poly.pdbx_strand_id
1 'polypeptide(L)'
;MKTTLFNYLKISSQFFCHRLPERTFKLKGHYLPVCSRCTGLYLGMFSFFIFACFNFVHYSVSVTILGFLMVIPTTIDGFTQLFGLRESNNYLRFFSGLIGGVGLLILVISFKLILLGRY
;
A
#
# COMPACT_ATOMS: atom_id res chain seq x y z
N MET A 1 21.49 -21.67 -13.32
CA MET A 1 21.57 -20.54 -12.36
C MET A 1 20.65 -19.36 -12.70
N LYS A 2 20.46 -18.98 -13.99
CA LYS A 2 19.50 -17.92 -14.37
C LYS A 2 18.02 -18.29 -14.15
N THR A 3 17.65 -19.55 -14.30
CA THR A 3 16.26 -20.06 -14.13
C THR A 3 15.76 -20.01 -12.69
N THR A 4 16.62 -20.29 -11.72
CA THR A 4 16.27 -20.28 -10.28
C THR A 4 16.05 -18.87 -9.75
N LEU A 5 16.93 -17.92 -10.13
CA LEU A 5 16.80 -16.51 -9.76
C LEU A 5 15.57 -15.86 -10.41
N PHE A 6 15.30 -16.17 -11.68
CA PHE A 6 14.11 -15.66 -12.38
C PHE A 6 12.81 -16.22 -11.77
N ASN A 7 12.79 -17.49 -11.36
CA ASN A 7 11.66 -18.06 -10.63
C ASN A 7 11.51 -17.45 -9.24
N TYR A 8 12.60 -17.21 -8.51
CA TYR A 8 12.56 -16.50 -7.21
C TYR A 8 12.06 -15.06 -7.33
N LEU A 9 12.49 -14.33 -8.37
CA LEU A 9 12.03 -12.96 -8.68
C LEU A 9 10.56 -12.94 -9.16
N LYS A 10 10.14 -13.96 -9.90
CA LYS A 10 8.74 -14.14 -10.28
C LYS A 10 7.92 -14.36 -9.01
N ILE A 11 8.30 -15.30 -8.15
CA ILE A 11 7.68 -15.61 -6.85
C ILE A 11 7.65 -14.37 -5.92
N SER A 12 8.71 -13.54 -5.91
CA SER A 12 8.74 -12.34 -5.06
C SER A 12 7.74 -11.26 -5.51
N SER A 13 7.62 -11.04 -6.82
CA SER A 13 6.60 -10.16 -7.42
C SER A 13 5.17 -10.71 -7.24
N GLN A 14 5.05 -12.01 -7.06
CA GLN A 14 3.79 -12.71 -6.83
C GLN A 14 3.28 -12.42 -5.41
N PHE A 15 4.11 -12.39 -4.36
CA PHE A 15 3.63 -12.20 -2.97
C PHE A 15 2.76 -10.96 -2.72
N PHE A 16 2.96 -9.86 -3.45
CA PHE A 16 2.21 -8.62 -3.25
C PHE A 16 1.09 -8.39 -4.29
N CYS A 17 1.31 -8.72 -5.56
CA CYS A 17 0.31 -8.55 -6.61
C CYS A 17 0.42 -9.61 -7.72
N HIS A 18 -0.32 -10.71 -7.58
CA HIS A 18 -0.42 -11.78 -8.58
C HIS A 18 -1.20 -11.39 -9.86
N ARG A 19 -1.73 -10.16 -9.96
CA ARG A 19 -2.63 -9.70 -11.06
C ARG A 19 -3.77 -10.68 -11.37
N LEU A 20 -4.28 -11.35 -10.34
CA LEU A 20 -5.38 -12.29 -10.48
C LEU A 20 -6.67 -11.52 -10.83
N PRO A 21 -7.42 -11.94 -11.86
CA PRO A 21 -8.69 -11.33 -12.24
C PRO A 21 -9.69 -11.24 -11.08
N GLU A 22 -9.70 -12.22 -10.18
CA GLU A 22 -10.56 -12.22 -8.98
C GLU A 22 -10.17 -11.17 -7.93
N ARG A 23 -8.93 -10.68 -7.93
CA ARG A 23 -8.38 -9.74 -6.92
C ARG A 23 -8.25 -8.31 -7.45
N THR A 24 -8.67 -8.06 -8.68
CA THR A 24 -8.56 -6.77 -9.36
C THR A 24 -9.93 -6.20 -9.71
N PHE A 25 -10.02 -4.88 -9.85
CA PHE A 25 -11.25 -4.25 -10.30
C PHE A 25 -11.40 -4.40 -11.81
N LYS A 26 -12.64 -4.57 -12.25
CA LYS A 26 -13.03 -4.61 -13.67
C LYS A 26 -13.73 -3.31 -14.03
N LEU A 27 -13.12 -2.52 -14.90
CA LEU A 27 -13.65 -1.25 -15.39
C LEU A 27 -13.93 -1.38 -16.89
N LYS A 28 -15.19 -1.15 -17.30
CA LYS A 28 -15.62 -1.22 -18.71
C LYS A 28 -15.17 -2.50 -19.44
N GLY A 29 -15.24 -3.65 -18.77
CA GLY A 29 -14.84 -4.93 -19.37
C GLY A 29 -13.37 -5.29 -19.20
N HIS A 30 -12.50 -4.34 -18.84
CA HIS A 30 -11.06 -4.55 -18.70
C HIS A 30 -10.65 -4.60 -17.22
N TYR A 31 -9.70 -5.49 -16.92
CA TYR A 31 -9.10 -5.58 -15.59
C TYR A 31 -8.03 -4.49 -15.41
N LEU A 32 -7.99 -3.87 -14.23
CA LEU A 32 -6.89 -2.97 -13.89
C LEU A 32 -5.55 -3.74 -13.84
N PRO A 33 -4.43 -3.08 -14.20
CA PRO A 33 -3.11 -3.72 -14.29
C PRO A 33 -2.54 -4.13 -12.91
N VAL A 34 -3.18 -3.73 -11.82
CA VAL A 34 -2.76 -3.97 -10.42
C VAL A 34 -3.96 -4.42 -9.58
N CYS A 35 -3.72 -5.17 -8.50
CA CYS A 35 -4.79 -5.65 -7.63
C CYS A 35 -5.47 -4.50 -6.87
N SER A 36 -6.69 -4.76 -6.37
CA SER A 36 -7.49 -3.81 -5.58
C SER A 36 -6.72 -3.19 -4.40
N ARG A 37 -5.82 -3.95 -3.74
CA ARG A 37 -4.96 -3.43 -2.65
C ARG A 37 -3.96 -2.39 -3.15
N CYS A 38 -3.24 -2.69 -4.23
CA CYS A 38 -2.30 -1.76 -4.84
C CYS A 38 -3.00 -0.51 -5.37
N THR A 39 -4.19 -0.67 -5.97
CA THR A 39 -5.04 0.46 -6.38
C THR A 39 -5.36 1.36 -5.19
N GLY A 40 -5.73 0.78 -4.05
CA GLY A 40 -5.94 1.52 -2.80
C GLY A 40 -4.69 2.26 -2.34
N LEU A 41 -3.56 1.56 -2.22
CA LEU A 41 -2.28 2.16 -1.80
C LEU A 41 -1.89 3.37 -2.66
N TYR A 42 -1.94 3.23 -3.99
CA TYR A 42 -1.59 4.32 -4.90
C TYR A 42 -2.54 5.50 -4.78
N LEU A 43 -3.86 5.25 -4.71
CA LEU A 43 -4.82 6.32 -4.53
C LEU A 43 -4.67 6.99 -3.17
N GLY A 44 -4.36 6.25 -2.10
CA GLY A 44 -4.15 6.81 -0.77
C GLY A 44 -2.94 7.73 -0.72
N MET A 45 -1.81 7.27 -1.29
CA MET A 45 -0.61 8.10 -1.44
C MET A 45 -0.91 9.34 -2.28
N PHE A 46 -1.58 9.18 -3.42
CA PHE A 46 -1.91 10.30 -4.30
C PHE A 46 -2.84 11.31 -3.63
N SER A 47 -3.88 10.86 -2.93
CA SER A 47 -4.79 11.73 -2.17
C SER A 47 -4.08 12.50 -1.07
N PHE A 48 -3.20 11.86 -0.31
CA PHE A 48 -2.43 12.57 0.72
C PHE A 48 -1.40 13.54 0.12
N PHE A 49 -0.78 13.18 -1.01
CA PHE A 49 0.10 14.08 -1.75
C PHE A 49 -0.64 15.36 -2.15
N ILE A 50 -1.81 15.22 -2.78
CA ILE A 50 -2.66 16.36 -3.14
C ILE A 50 -3.03 17.17 -1.91
N PHE A 51 -3.46 16.52 -0.82
CA PHE A 51 -3.76 17.21 0.44
C PHE A 51 -2.56 18.03 0.97
N ALA A 52 -1.36 17.44 0.97
CA ALA A 52 -0.14 18.09 1.43
C ALA A 52 0.37 19.20 0.49
N CYS A 53 -0.02 19.22 -0.79
CA CYS A 53 0.24 20.34 -1.69
C CYS A 53 -0.59 21.58 -1.35
N PHE A 54 -1.80 21.40 -0.80
CA PHE A 54 -2.72 22.49 -0.48
C PHE A 54 -2.74 22.86 1.01
N ASN A 55 -2.22 22.01 1.89
CA ASN A 55 -2.23 22.21 3.34
C ASN A 55 -0.83 22.03 3.89
N PHE A 56 -0.41 22.96 4.76
CA PHE A 56 0.86 22.81 5.47
C PHE A 56 0.74 21.73 6.54
N VAL A 57 1.49 20.64 6.38
CA VAL A 57 1.52 19.53 7.34
C VAL A 57 2.73 19.68 8.25
N HIS A 58 2.47 19.92 9.55
CA HIS A 58 3.51 19.88 10.57
C HIS A 58 3.81 18.43 10.95
N TYR A 59 4.88 17.87 10.38
CA TYR A 59 5.33 16.52 10.72
C TYR A 59 5.91 16.52 12.14
N SER A 60 5.31 15.75 13.02
CA SER A 60 5.73 15.56 14.41
C SER A 60 5.65 14.08 14.79
N VAL A 61 6.17 13.71 15.97
CA VAL A 61 6.14 12.33 16.47
C VAL A 61 4.72 11.74 16.40
N SER A 62 3.71 12.54 16.77
CA SER A 62 2.30 12.13 16.71
C SER A 62 1.83 11.81 15.29
N VAL A 63 2.25 12.60 14.29
CA VAL A 63 1.93 12.36 12.87
C VAL A 63 2.63 11.11 12.35
N THR A 64 3.88 10.86 12.76
CA THR A 64 4.58 9.62 12.41
C THR A 64 3.91 8.40 13.04
N ILE A 65 3.49 8.47 14.31
CA ILE A 65 2.71 7.40 14.96
C ILE A 65 1.39 7.17 14.21
N LEU A 66 0.69 8.23 13.82
CA LEU A 66 -0.52 8.12 13.00
C LEU A 66 -0.24 7.39 11.67
N GLY A 67 0.88 7.72 11.01
CA GLY A 67 1.33 7.03 9.80
C GLY A 67 1.47 5.51 10.01
N PHE A 68 2.09 5.09 11.11
CA PHE A 68 2.18 3.68 11.47
C PHE A 68 0.81 3.06 11.73
N LEU A 69 -0.05 3.71 12.50
CA LEU A 69 -1.41 3.23 12.79
C LEU A 69 -2.23 3.03 11.52
N MET A 70 -2.10 3.92 10.54
CA MET A 70 -2.80 3.83 9.25
C MET A 70 -2.29 2.68 8.37
N VAL A 71 -1.05 2.24 8.52
CA VAL A 71 -0.50 1.09 7.76
C VAL A 71 -0.96 -0.26 8.36
N ILE A 72 -1.30 -0.31 9.65
CA ILE A 72 -1.69 -1.56 10.33
C ILE A 72 -2.81 -2.33 9.60
N PRO A 73 -3.94 -1.72 9.17
CA PRO A 73 -5.03 -2.45 8.53
C PRO A 73 -4.62 -3.17 7.23
N THR A 74 -3.84 -2.51 6.36
CA THR A 74 -3.37 -3.14 5.10
C THR A 74 -2.35 -4.24 5.39
N THR A 75 -1.52 -4.06 6.42
CA THR A 75 -0.55 -5.05 6.86
C THR A 75 -1.25 -6.29 7.41
N ILE A 76 -2.23 -6.13 8.31
CA ILE A 76 -3.03 -7.25 8.85
C ILE A 76 -3.79 -7.97 7.72
N ASP A 77 -4.45 -7.23 6.82
CA ASP A 77 -5.14 -7.82 5.66
C ASP A 77 -4.17 -8.59 4.75
N GLY A 78 -2.95 -8.07 4.56
CA GLY A 78 -1.88 -8.72 3.81
C GLY A 78 -1.39 -10.00 4.45
N PHE A 79 -1.02 -9.96 5.73
CA PHE A 79 -0.47 -11.10 6.44
C PHE A 79 -1.50 -12.19 6.67
N THR A 80 -2.73 -11.85 7.08
CA THR A 80 -3.79 -12.86 7.27
C THR A 80 -4.11 -13.61 5.98
N GLN A 81 -4.07 -12.90 4.84
CA GLN A 81 -4.26 -13.54 3.53
C GLN A 81 -3.02 -14.34 3.09
N LEU A 82 -1.80 -13.90 3.43
CA LEU A 82 -0.56 -14.63 3.14
C LEU A 82 -0.51 -15.97 3.87
N PHE A 83 -0.95 -16.00 5.13
CA PHE A 83 -1.01 -17.22 5.95
C PHE A 83 -2.25 -18.09 5.67
N GLY A 84 -3.10 -17.71 4.71
CA GLY A 84 -4.31 -18.47 4.36
C GLY A 84 -5.38 -18.49 5.46
N LEU A 85 -5.28 -17.61 6.47
CA LEU A 85 -6.23 -17.56 7.59
C LEU A 85 -7.61 -17.06 7.17
N ARG A 86 -7.67 -16.28 6.08
CA ARG A 86 -8.90 -15.67 5.57
C ARG A 86 -8.77 -15.28 4.11
N GLU A 87 -9.83 -15.52 3.34
CA GLU A 87 -9.98 -14.90 2.02
C GLU A 87 -10.46 -13.45 2.15
N SER A 88 -9.67 -12.53 1.59
CA SER A 88 -10.06 -11.12 1.53
C SER A 88 -11.03 -10.85 0.36
N ASN A 89 -11.72 -9.72 0.39
CA ASN A 89 -12.56 -9.27 -0.72
C ASN A 89 -12.01 -7.96 -1.29
N ASN A 90 -12.40 -7.61 -2.52
CA ASN A 90 -11.78 -6.48 -3.22
C ASN A 90 -12.06 -5.12 -2.57
N TYR A 91 -13.19 -4.96 -1.90
CA TYR A 91 -13.51 -3.74 -1.16
C TYR A 91 -12.60 -3.60 0.06
N LEU A 92 -12.45 -4.65 0.87
CA LEU A 92 -11.58 -4.64 2.04
C LEU A 92 -10.11 -4.42 1.65
N ARG A 93 -9.63 -5.11 0.61
CA ARG A 93 -8.29 -4.90 0.03
C ARG A 93 -8.08 -3.44 -0.37
N PHE A 94 -9.07 -2.86 -1.03
CA PHE A 94 -9.02 -1.48 -1.49
C PHE A 94 -9.00 -0.48 -0.34
N PHE A 95 -9.95 -0.56 0.61
CA PHE A 95 -10.05 0.41 1.69
C PHE A 95 -8.89 0.29 2.69
N SER A 96 -8.48 -0.94 3.04
CA SER A 96 -7.27 -1.13 3.86
C SER A 96 -6.03 -0.58 3.14
N GLY A 97 -5.88 -0.86 1.85
CA GLY A 97 -4.83 -0.28 1.00
C GLY A 97 -4.88 1.25 0.94
N LEU A 98 -6.06 1.85 0.80
CA LEU A 98 -6.26 3.31 0.75
C LEU A 98 -5.76 4.00 2.02
N ILE A 99 -6.19 3.49 3.19
CA ILE A 99 -5.73 3.99 4.49
C ILE A 99 -4.22 3.79 4.64
N GLY A 100 -3.73 2.60 4.28
CA GLY A 100 -2.32 2.27 4.31
C GLY A 100 -1.46 3.15 3.39
N GLY A 101 -2.00 3.58 2.24
CA GLY A 101 -1.31 4.43 1.28
C GLY A 101 -1.08 5.84 1.84
N VAL A 102 -2.09 6.40 2.51
CA VAL A 102 -1.95 7.68 3.23
C VAL A 102 -0.89 7.56 4.33
N GLY A 103 -0.99 6.53 5.17
CA GLY A 103 -0.02 6.28 6.23
C GLY A 103 1.41 6.09 5.72
N LEU A 104 1.57 5.35 4.62
CA LEU A 104 2.87 5.10 4.01
C LEU A 104 3.53 6.40 3.50
N LEU A 105 2.76 7.29 2.86
CA LEU A 105 3.33 8.56 2.39
C LEU A 105 3.71 9.48 3.56
N ILE A 106 2.92 9.51 4.63
CA ILE A 106 3.28 10.21 5.88
C ILE A 106 4.63 9.70 6.39
N LEU A 107 4.81 8.38 6.51
CA LEU A 107 6.05 7.78 7.00
C LEU A 107 7.25 8.09 6.11
N VAL A 108 7.09 8.04 4.79
CA VAL A 108 8.16 8.39 3.83
C VAL A 108 8.63 9.83 4.03
N ILE A 109 7.70 10.78 4.19
CA ILE A 109 8.05 12.19 4.38
C ILE A 109 8.65 12.43 5.78
N SER A 110 8.06 11.85 6.83
CA SER A 110 8.64 11.89 8.18
C SER A 110 10.07 11.37 8.21
N PHE A 111 10.32 10.21 7.59
CA PHE A 111 11.66 9.63 7.52
C PHE A 111 12.65 10.54 6.78
N LYS A 112 12.24 11.11 5.64
CA LYS A 112 13.04 12.11 4.91
C LYS A 112 13.39 13.31 5.81
N LEU A 113 12.46 13.84 6.59
CA LEU A 113 12.69 15.00 7.46
C LEU A 113 13.65 14.66 8.60
N ILE A 114 13.54 13.48 9.20
CA ILE A 114 14.47 12.97 10.23
C ILE A 114 15.89 12.89 9.65
N LEU A 115 16.06 12.28 8.47
CA LEU A 115 17.37 12.16 7.82
C LEU A 115 18.01 13.51 7.48
N LEU A 116 17.20 14.52 7.18
CA LEU A 116 17.68 15.87 6.89
C LEU A 116 17.92 16.73 8.15
N GLY A 117 17.65 16.20 9.36
CA GLY A 117 17.72 16.96 10.60
C GLY A 117 16.69 18.11 10.68
N ARG A 118 15.56 17.97 9.96
CA ARG A 118 14.48 18.98 9.86
C ARG A 118 13.17 18.47 10.44
N TYR A 119 13.26 17.56 11.40
CA TYR A 119 12.11 16.98 12.08
C TYR A 119 11.71 17.80 13.30
#